data_AF-A0AAU7MX34-F1
#
_entry.id   AF-A0AAU7MX34-F1
#
_cell.length_a   1.000
_cell.length_b   1.000
_cell.length_c   1.000
_cell.angle_alpha   90.00
_cell.angle_beta   90.00
_cell.angle_gamma   90.00
#
_symmetry.space_group_name_H-M   'P 1'
#
loop_
_entity.id
_entity.type
_entity.pdbx_description
1 polymer ?
#
loop_
_entity_poly.entity_id
_entity_poly.type
_entity_poly.pdbx_seq_one_letter_code
_entity_poly.pdbx_strand_id
1 'polypeptide(L)'
;MKRKIKAVELFHNSFGLGVLQQPKANLGPEKNTLRFNLMDEENKEYLEAANSGDLVEVADALGDMLYILCGTILEHGMQYKIEEVFEEIQRSNMSKLGADGKPIYREDGKVLKGPNYFKPDIQTIMDK
;
A
#
# COMPACT_ATOMS: atom_id res chain seq x y z
N MET A 1 -8.18 -3.27 7.86
CA MET A 1 -8.42 -2.99 6.42
C MET A 1 -9.73 -3.56 5.89
N LYS A 2 -10.22 -4.70 6.41
CA LYS A 2 -11.45 -5.40 6.01
C LYS A 2 -12.64 -4.56 5.51
N ARG A 3 -13.10 -3.53 6.27
CA ARG A 3 -14.24 -2.70 5.85
C ARG A 3 -13.99 -1.94 4.54
N LYS A 4 -12.78 -1.41 4.36
CA LYS A 4 -12.42 -0.60 3.19
C LYS A 4 -12.37 -1.49 1.93
N ILE A 5 -11.68 -2.62 2.05
CA ILE A 5 -11.61 -3.62 0.97
C ILE A 5 -13.02 -4.09 0.56
N LYS A 6 -13.90 -4.39 1.52
CA LYS A 6 -15.29 -4.78 1.22
C LYS A 6 -16.09 -3.70 0.49
N ALA A 7 -15.86 -2.43 0.81
CA ALA A 7 -16.53 -1.33 0.11
C ALA A 7 -16.07 -1.24 -1.35
N VAL A 8 -14.76 -1.39 -1.60
CA VAL A 8 -14.21 -1.40 -2.97
C VAL A 8 -14.57 -2.68 -3.73
N GLU A 9 -14.67 -3.82 -3.05
CA GLU A 9 -15.15 -5.08 -3.62
C GLU A 9 -16.60 -4.95 -4.12
N LEU A 10 -17.47 -4.29 -3.35
CA LEU A 10 -18.82 -3.99 -3.79
C LEU A 10 -18.81 -3.12 -5.05
N PHE A 11 -17.95 -2.10 -5.11
CA PHE A 11 -17.79 -1.28 -6.31
C PHE A 11 -17.31 -2.12 -7.50
N HIS A 12 -16.23 -2.90 -7.35
CA HIS A 12 -15.72 -3.76 -8.42
C HIS A 12 -16.81 -4.70 -8.96
N ASN A 13 -17.54 -5.38 -8.07
CA ASN A 13 -18.64 -6.27 -8.47
C ASN A 13 -19.78 -5.52 -9.19
N SER A 14 -20.11 -4.31 -8.73
CA SER A 14 -21.17 -3.49 -9.33
C SER A 14 -20.80 -2.99 -10.73
N PHE A 15 -19.52 -2.72 -10.97
CA PHE A 15 -18.98 -2.15 -12.21
C PHE A 15 -18.27 -3.18 -13.12
N GLY A 16 -18.32 -4.48 -12.77
CA GLY A 16 -17.72 -5.55 -13.58
C GLY A 16 -16.19 -5.56 -13.61
N LEU A 17 -15.55 -5.01 -12.57
CA LEU A 17 -14.09 -5.00 -12.41
C LEU A 17 -13.59 -6.29 -11.75
N GLY A 18 -12.28 -6.55 -11.81
CA GLY A 18 -11.71 -7.80 -11.33
C GLY A 18 -11.66 -7.91 -9.81
N VAL A 19 -12.07 -9.07 -9.30
CA VAL A 19 -11.88 -9.50 -7.91
C VAL A 19 -11.35 -10.93 -7.93
N LEU A 20 -10.03 -11.10 -7.86
CA LEU A 20 -9.43 -12.44 -7.81
C LEU A 20 -9.58 -13.03 -6.41
N GLN A 21 -9.83 -14.32 -6.33
CA GLN A 21 -9.94 -15.05 -5.06
C GLN A 21 -8.61 -15.68 -4.62
N GLN A 22 -7.62 -15.72 -5.52
CA GLN A 22 -6.30 -16.27 -5.28
C GLN A 22 -5.23 -15.26 -5.71
N PRO A 23 -4.10 -15.18 -4.99
CA PRO A 23 -2.97 -14.34 -5.35
C PRO A 23 -2.49 -14.56 -6.79
N LYS A 24 -2.39 -13.49 -7.57
CA LYS A 24 -1.85 -13.53 -8.93
C LYS A 24 -0.91 -12.35 -9.15
N ALA A 25 0.36 -12.62 -9.46
CA ALA A 25 1.35 -11.56 -9.66
C ALA A 25 1.12 -10.74 -10.93
N ASN A 26 0.80 -11.39 -12.06
CA ASN A 26 0.66 -10.73 -13.35
C ASN A 26 -0.80 -10.70 -13.83
N LEU A 27 -1.38 -9.50 -13.98
CA LEU A 27 -2.76 -9.31 -14.46
C LEU A 27 -2.84 -9.18 -15.99
N GLY A 28 -1.69 -9.11 -16.67
CA GLY A 28 -1.55 -8.73 -18.07
C GLY A 28 -0.99 -7.31 -18.20
N PRO A 29 -0.24 -7.01 -19.27
CA PRO A 29 0.46 -5.74 -19.42
C PRO A 29 -0.47 -4.54 -19.33
N GLU A 30 -1.62 -4.56 -20.01
CA GLU A 30 -2.59 -3.46 -20.00
C GLU A 30 -3.14 -3.18 -18.60
N LYS A 31 -3.54 -4.22 -17.86
CA LYS A 31 -4.04 -4.06 -16.48
C LYS A 31 -2.96 -3.60 -15.53
N ASN A 32 -1.75 -4.15 -15.62
CA ASN A 32 -0.62 -3.72 -14.78
C ASN A 32 -0.32 -2.23 -15.02
N THR A 33 -0.28 -1.79 -16.28
CA THR A 33 -0.10 -0.39 -16.65
C THR A 33 -1.26 0.49 -16.16
N LEU A 34 -2.51 0.03 -16.29
CA LEU A 34 -3.67 0.76 -15.79
C LEU A 34 -3.58 0.99 -14.27
N ARG A 35 -3.28 -0.06 -13.48
CA ARG A 35 -3.14 0.08 -12.02
C ARG A 35 -2.02 1.04 -11.62
N PHE A 36 -0.91 1.04 -12.37
CA PHE A 36 0.19 2.00 -12.17
C PHE A 36 -0.25 3.43 -12.47
N ASN A 37 -0.87 3.67 -13.63
CA ASN A 37 -1.29 5.01 -14.05
C ASN A 37 -2.29 5.63 -13.08
N LEU A 38 -3.28 4.84 -12.60
CA LEU A 38 -4.24 5.33 -11.60
C LEU A 38 -3.53 5.80 -10.33
N MET A 39 -2.57 5.03 -9.81
CA MET A 39 -1.83 5.44 -8.61
C MET A 39 -0.91 6.66 -8.85
N ASP A 40 -0.33 6.77 -10.04
CA ASP A 40 0.52 7.90 -10.44
C ASP A 40 -0.28 9.21 -10.58
N GLU A 41 -1.52 9.12 -11.05
CA GLU A 41 -2.47 10.24 -11.11
C GLU A 41 -2.77 10.79 -9.71
N GLU A 42 -3.30 9.96 -8.80
CA GLU A 42 -3.63 10.40 -7.42
C GLU A 42 -2.40 10.94 -6.66
N ASN A 43 -1.23 10.35 -6.90
CA ASN A 43 0.01 10.79 -6.25
C ASN A 43 0.48 12.18 -6.75
N LYS A 44 0.19 12.55 -8.00
CA LYS A 44 0.45 13.90 -8.52
C LYS A 44 -0.50 14.92 -7.92
N GLU A 45 -1.77 14.57 -7.81
CA GLU A 45 -2.79 15.42 -7.17
C GLU A 45 -2.45 15.68 -5.70
N TYR A 46 -2.06 14.63 -4.96
CA TYR A 46 -1.53 14.75 -3.61
C TYR A 46 -0.35 15.74 -3.53
N LEU A 47 0.63 15.63 -4.43
CA LEU A 47 1.82 16.48 -4.41
C LEU A 47 1.46 17.94 -4.70
N GLU A 48 0.55 18.19 -5.65
CA GLU A 48 0.07 19.53 -5.96
C GLU A 48 -0.67 20.14 -4.77
N ALA A 49 -1.65 19.42 -4.20
CA ALA A 49 -2.42 19.85 -3.05
C ALA A 49 -1.55 20.12 -1.80
N ALA A 50 -0.57 19.26 -1.54
CA ALA A 50 0.35 19.45 -0.43
C ALA A 50 1.24 20.70 -0.60
N ASN A 51 1.69 20.99 -1.83
CA ASN A 51 2.50 22.17 -2.12
C ASN A 51 1.69 23.47 -2.11
N SER A 52 0.39 23.41 -2.43
CA SER A 52 -0.52 24.56 -2.35
C SER A 52 -1.07 24.80 -0.94
N GLY A 53 -0.88 23.87 -0.01
CA GLY A 53 -1.42 23.95 1.35
C GLY A 53 -2.93 23.69 1.42
N ASP A 54 -3.48 23.01 0.41
CA ASP A 54 -4.91 22.68 0.35
C ASP A 54 -5.21 21.40 1.13
N LEU A 55 -5.67 21.55 2.37
CA LEU A 55 -5.98 20.41 3.24
C LEU A 55 -7.14 19.54 2.71
N VAL A 56 -8.10 20.13 1.99
CA VAL A 56 -9.26 19.40 1.49
C VAL A 56 -8.82 18.48 0.36
N GLU A 57 -8.10 19.02 -0.61
CA GLU A 57 -7.57 18.25 -1.74
C GLU A 57 -6.52 17.23 -1.29
N VAL A 58 -5.73 17.52 -0.25
CA VAL A 58 -4.84 16.51 0.37
C VAL A 58 -5.66 15.35 0.95
N ALA A 59 -6.77 15.63 1.63
CA ALA A 59 -7.61 14.58 2.20
C ALA A 59 -8.29 13.73 1.13
N ASP A 60 -8.70 14.36 0.02
CA ASP A 60 -9.31 13.71 -1.14
C ASP A 60 -8.31 12.76 -1.82
N ALA A 61 -7.16 13.28 -2.26
CA ALA A 61 -6.12 12.48 -2.92
C ALA A 61 -5.63 11.31 -2.04
N LEU A 62 -5.46 11.50 -0.73
CA LEU A 62 -5.09 10.40 0.18
C LEU A 62 -6.20 9.34 0.30
N GLY A 63 -7.46 9.76 0.22
CA GLY A 63 -8.63 8.89 0.17
C GLY A 63 -8.63 8.05 -1.11
N ASP A 64 -8.39 8.67 -2.25
CA ASP A 64 -8.39 8.02 -3.55
C ASP A 64 -7.19 7.09 -3.73
N MET A 65 -5.99 7.47 -3.28
CA MET A 65 -4.84 6.55 -3.20
C MET A 65 -5.18 5.27 -2.41
N LEU A 66 -5.89 5.40 -1.27
CA LEU A 66 -6.33 4.25 -0.49
C LEU A 66 -7.38 3.42 -1.25
N TYR A 67 -8.30 4.07 -1.96
CA TYR A 67 -9.34 3.41 -2.75
C TYR A 67 -8.74 2.62 -3.91
N ILE A 68 -7.86 3.25 -4.69
CA ILE A 68 -7.08 2.63 -5.76
C ILE A 68 -6.22 1.50 -5.20
N LEU A 69 -5.54 1.68 -4.06
CA LEU A 69 -4.76 0.59 -3.46
C LEU A 69 -5.65 -0.62 -3.12
N CYS A 70 -6.83 -0.41 -2.53
CA CYS A 70 -7.79 -1.47 -2.24
C CYS A 70 -8.25 -2.20 -3.51
N GLY A 71 -8.52 -1.47 -4.60
CA GLY A 71 -8.87 -2.07 -5.89
C GLY A 71 -7.73 -2.90 -6.48
N THR A 72 -6.48 -2.44 -6.34
CA THR A 72 -5.28 -3.15 -6.80
C THR A 72 -5.08 -4.44 -6.01
N ILE A 73 -5.31 -4.40 -4.69
CA ILE A 73 -5.29 -5.58 -3.81
C ILE A 73 -6.31 -6.62 -4.27
N LEU A 74 -7.53 -6.21 -4.61
CA LEU A 74 -8.60 -7.10 -5.09
C LEU A 74 -8.30 -7.69 -6.47
N GLU A 75 -7.79 -6.88 -7.40
CA GLU A 75 -7.39 -7.36 -8.74
C GLU A 75 -6.27 -8.41 -8.63
N HIS A 76 -5.36 -8.31 -7.65
CA HIS A 76 -4.33 -9.31 -7.39
C HIS A 76 -4.76 -10.46 -6.48
N GLY A 77 -5.97 -10.45 -5.93
CA GLY A 77 -6.45 -11.48 -5.01
C GLY A 77 -5.73 -11.51 -3.66
N MET A 78 -5.25 -10.36 -3.20
CA MET A 78 -4.45 -10.20 -1.98
C MET A 78 -5.27 -9.79 -0.75
N GLN A 79 -6.60 -9.68 -0.85
CA GLN A 79 -7.48 -9.19 0.21
C GLN A 79 -7.39 -9.98 1.53
N TYR A 80 -7.00 -11.25 1.46
CA TYR A 80 -6.84 -12.12 2.63
C TYR A 80 -5.42 -12.13 3.19
N LYS A 81 -4.46 -11.51 2.49
CA LYS A 81 -3.03 -11.50 2.84
C LYS A 81 -2.47 -10.14 3.20
N ILE A 82 -3.07 -9.07 2.67
CA ILE A 82 -2.47 -7.73 2.77
C ILE A 82 -2.33 -7.23 4.22
N GLU A 83 -3.22 -7.62 5.13
CA GLU A 83 -3.09 -7.28 6.56
C GLU A 83 -1.87 -7.98 7.18
N GLU A 84 -1.67 -9.28 6.93
CA GLU A 84 -0.50 -10.02 7.41
C GLU A 84 0.82 -9.48 6.82
N VAL A 85 0.81 -9.11 5.53
CA VAL A 85 1.95 -8.48 4.85
C VAL A 85 2.28 -7.13 5.51
N PHE A 86 1.26 -6.32 5.82
CA PHE A 86 1.45 -5.04 6.51
C PHE A 86 2.05 -5.25 7.91
N GLU A 87 1.56 -6.21 8.67
CA GLU A 87 2.07 -6.53 10.02
C GLU A 87 3.54 -6.98 9.99
N GLU A 88 3.93 -7.80 9.02
CA GLU A 88 5.32 -8.23 8.81
C GLU A 88 6.23 -7.04 8.47
N ILE A 89 5.79 -6.17 7.56
CA ILE A 89 6.49 -4.94 7.20
C ILE A 89 6.63 -4.02 8.42
N GLN A 90 5.57 -3.87 9.21
CA GLN A 90 5.58 -3.05 10.42
C GLN A 90 6.55 -3.62 11.46
N ARG A 91 6.54 -4.93 11.69
CA ARG A 91 7.48 -5.59 12.61
C ARG A 91 8.93 -5.34 12.19
N SER A 92 9.24 -5.50 10.90
CA SER A 92 10.56 -5.18 10.35
C SER A 92 10.90 -3.69 10.47
N ASN A 93 9.95 -2.78 10.21
CA ASN A 93 10.19 -1.35 10.32
C ASN A 93 10.53 -0.92 11.75
N MET A 94 9.84 -1.46 12.75
CA MET A 94 10.14 -1.16 14.16
C MET A 94 11.47 -1.75 14.62
N SER A 95 11.98 -2.81 13.96
CA SER A 95 13.33 -3.34 14.23
C SER A 95 14.47 -2.40 13.81
N LYS A 96 14.17 -1.33 13.05
CA LYS A 96 15.15 -0.34 12.61
C LYS A 96 15.60 0.64 13.71
N LEU A 97 14.94 0.65 14.87
CA LEU A 97 15.32 1.54 15.96
C LEU A 97 16.76 1.27 16.42
N GLY A 98 17.44 2.34 16.84
CA GLY A 98 18.76 2.28 17.45
C GLY A 98 18.75 1.52 18.77
N ALA A 99 19.94 1.27 19.32
CA ALA A 99 20.08 0.58 20.61
C ALA A 99 19.40 1.34 21.77
N ASP A 100 19.19 2.65 21.61
CA ASP A 100 18.49 3.53 22.55
C ASP A 100 16.96 3.61 22.31
N GLY A 101 16.43 2.82 21.37
CA GLY A 101 15.02 2.84 20.99
C GLY A 101 14.60 4.04 20.13
N LYS A 102 15.55 4.85 19.64
CA LYS A 102 15.25 6.02 18.79
C LYS A 102 15.49 5.73 17.30
N PRO A 103 14.78 6.41 16.39
CA PRO A 103 15.06 6.29 14.97
C PRO A 103 16.43 6.87 14.62
N ILE A 104 17.13 6.23 13.70
CA ILE A 104 18.37 6.73 13.10
C ILE A 104 18.00 7.34 11.74
N TYR A 105 18.29 8.61 11.51
CA TYR A 105 17.92 9.30 10.26
C TYR A 105 19.14 9.60 9.38
N ARG A 106 18.91 9.60 8.07
CA ARG A 106 19.77 10.22 7.05
C ARG A 106 19.38 11.70 6.88
N GLU A 107 20.25 12.48 6.24
CA GLU A 107 20.04 13.92 5.95
C GLU A 107 18.73 14.24 5.22
N ASP A 108 18.23 13.32 4.39
CA ASP A 108 16.96 13.48 3.66
C ASP A 108 15.72 13.01 4.46
N GLY A 109 15.89 12.74 5.76
CA GLY A 109 14.81 12.26 6.64
C GLY A 109 14.53 10.76 6.53
N LYS A 110 15.28 9.99 5.73
CA LYS A 110 15.09 8.54 5.61
C LYS A 110 15.51 7.81 6.88
N VAL A 111 14.65 6.94 7.41
CA VAL A 111 14.97 6.02 8.52
C VAL A 111 15.99 4.97 8.07
N LEU A 112 17.12 4.92 8.77
CA LEU A 112 18.21 3.96 8.60
C LEU A 112 17.98 2.68 9.42
N LYS A 113 18.76 1.63 9.12
CA LYS A 113 18.65 0.32 9.78
C LYS A 113 19.48 0.32 11.07
N GLY A 114 18.81 0.10 12.20
CA GLY A 114 19.45 -0.13 13.50
C GLY A 114 20.10 -1.52 13.64
N PRO A 115 20.77 -1.78 14.77
CA PRO A 115 21.54 -3.00 14.99
C PRO A 115 20.69 -4.28 15.05
N ASN A 116 19.41 -4.16 15.42
CA ASN A 116 18.46 -5.28 15.52
C ASN A 116 17.62 -5.47 14.25
N TYR A 117 17.97 -4.79 13.16
CA TYR A 117 17.20 -4.84 11.93
C TYR A 117 17.12 -6.25 11.36
N PHE A 118 15.91 -6.68 11.00
CA PHE A 118 15.69 -7.83 10.13
C PHE A 118 14.86 -7.43 8.90
N LYS A 119 15.11 -8.09 7.77
CA LYS A 119 14.32 -7.93 6.54
C LYS A 119 12.95 -8.59 6.75
N PRO A 120 11.84 -7.98 6.27
CA PRO A 120 10.53 -8.63 6.40
C PRO A 120 10.51 -9.94 5.60
N ASP A 121 10.01 -11.00 6.20
CA ASP A 121 9.88 -12.31 5.56
C ASP A 121 8.51 -12.47 4.90
N ILE A 122 8.36 -11.81 3.74
CA ILE A 122 7.11 -11.82 2.98
C ILE A 122 6.80 -13.20 2.40
N GLN A 123 7.82 -14.00 2.07
CA GLN A 123 7.62 -15.33 1.49
C GLN A 123 6.86 -16.24 2.46
N THR A 124 7.27 -16.28 3.72
CA THR A 124 6.57 -17.04 4.77
C THR A 124 5.12 -16.56 4.96
N ILE A 125 4.82 -15.27 4.79
CA ILE A 125 3.43 -14.78 4.85
C ILE A 125 2.60 -15.26 3.65
N MET A 126 3.21 -15.28 2.46
CA MET A 126 2.54 -15.71 1.24
C MET A 126 2.29 -17.22 1.19
N ASP A 127 3.13 -18.02 1.85
CA ASP A 127 3.05 -19.49 1.85
C ASP A 127 2.09 -20.09 2.89
N LYS A 128 1.58 -19.27 3.82
CA LYS A 128 0.57 -19.67 4.83
C LYS A 128 -0.83 -19.79 4.24
#